data_AF-A0A524H8C8-F1
#
_entry.id   AF-A0A524H8C8-F1
#
_cell.length_a   1.000
_cell.length_b   1.000
_cell.length_c   1.000
_cell.angle_alpha   90.00
_cell.angle_beta   90.00
_cell.angle_gamma   90.00
#
_symmetry.space_group_name_H-M   'P 1'
#
loop_
_entity.id
_entity.type
_entity.pdbx_description
1 polymer ?
#
loop_
_entity_poly.entity_id
_entity_poly.type
_entity_poly.pdbx_seq_one_letter_code
_entity_poly.pdbx_strand_id
1 'polypeptide(L)' 'KVVVKTKDGREFSEYLEYPKGDPREPMTMEDLDNKFDGLSSQLFVSGRRKEIKEAIFKAELMTAREFMKKMIV' A
#
# COMPACT_ATOMS: atom_id res chain seq x y z
N LYS A 1 20.29 -12.29 -0.39
CA LYS A 1 20.75 -12.23 -1.80
C LYS A 1 20.03 -13.34 -2.54
N VAL A 2 19.40 -13.03 -3.67
CA VAL A 2 18.72 -13.99 -4.53
C VAL A 2 19.51 -14.11 -5.82
N VAL A 3 19.64 -15.32 -6.34
CA VAL A 3 20.34 -15.60 -7.61
C VAL A 3 19.40 -16.41 -8.50
N VAL A 4 19.25 -15.99 -9.75
CA VAL A 4 18.45 -16.65 -10.77
C VAL A 4 19.36 -17.06 -11.92
N LYS A 5 19.33 -18.36 -12.27
CA LYS A 5 20.05 -18.93 -13.40
C LYS A 5 19.07 -19.32 -14.50
N THR A 6 19.34 -18.89 -15.72
CA THR A 6 18.51 -19.16 -16.90
C THR A 6 19.02 -20.40 -17.64
N LYS A 7 18.16 -21.00 -18.48
CA LYS A 7 18.50 -22.20 -19.25
C LYS A 7 19.58 -21.95 -20.32
N ASP A 8 19.72 -20.70 -20.77
CA ASP A 8 20.77 -20.28 -21.70
C ASP A 8 22.09 -19.91 -20.99
N GLY A 9 22.17 -20.14 -19.67
CA GLY A 9 23.40 -20.00 -18.88
C GLY A 9 23.62 -18.63 -18.26
N ARG A 10 22.76 -17.63 -18.50
CA ARG A 10 22.88 -16.31 -17.84
C ARG A 10 22.51 -16.39 -16.37
N GLU A 11 23.23 -15.62 -15.54
CA GLU A 11 23.01 -15.48 -14.11
C GLU A 11 22.67 -14.03 -13.75
N PHE A 12 21.63 -13.85 -12.93
CA PHE A 12 21.21 -12.58 -12.38
C PHE A 12 21.19 -12.67 -10.86
N SER A 13 21.65 -11.64 -10.15
CA SER A 13 21.60 -11.63 -8.69
C SER A 13 21.18 -10.28 -8.15
N GLU A 14 20.29 -10.30 -7.16
CA GLU A 14 19.81 -9.10 -6.48
C GLU A 14 19.95 -9.25 -4.96
N TYR A 15 20.24 -8.15 -4.28
CA TYR A 15 20.29 -8.09 -2.83
C TYR A 15 19.61 -6.81 -2.35
N LEU A 16 18.72 -6.97 -1.37
CA LEU A 16 18.06 -5.87 -0.70
C LEU A 16 18.34 -6.00 0.79
N GLU A 17 18.90 -4.96 1.40
CA GLU A 17 19.26 -4.96 2.82
C GLU A 17 18.02 -4.75 3.70
N TYR A 18 17.11 -3.86 3.27
CA TYR A 18 15.90 -3.51 4.01
C TYR A 18 14.65 -3.72 3.13
N PRO A 19 13.61 -4.41 3.63
CA PRO A 19 12.40 -4.60 2.86
C PRO A 19 11.65 -3.29 2.68
N LYS A 20 10.88 -3.20 1.61
CA LYS A 20 10.01 -2.05 1.35
C LYS A 20 8.98 -1.89 2.48
N GLY A 21 8.94 -0.71 3.09
CA GLY A 21 8.18 -0.42 4.30
C GLY A 21 9.01 -0.38 5.58
N ASP A 22 10.28 -0.80 5.55
CA ASP A 22 11.23 -0.44 6.61
C ASP A 22 11.37 1.09 6.67
N PRO A 23 11.54 1.73 7.84
CA PRO A 23 11.73 3.18 7.94
C PRO A 23 12.87 3.74 7.07
N ARG A 24 13.88 2.91 6.74
CA ARG A 24 15.00 3.27 5.84
C ARG A 24 14.64 3.09 4.36
N GLU A 25 13.63 2.28 4.05
CA GLU A 25 13.09 2.01 2.71
C GLU A 25 11.57 2.22 2.71
N PRO A 26 11.07 3.44 2.98
CA PRO A 26 9.65 3.70 3.12
C PRO A 26 8.91 3.43 1.80
N MET A 27 7.66 2.99 1.90
CA MET A 27 6.78 2.88 0.74
C MET A 27 6.51 4.27 0.16
N THR A 28 6.48 4.38 -1.16
CA THR A 28 6.03 5.61 -1.82
C THR A 28 4.51 5.77 -1.61
N MET A 29 4.01 6.98 -1.86
CA MET A 29 2.57 7.21 -1.82
C MET A 29 1.80 6.33 -2.82
N GLU A 30 2.38 6.06 -3.99
CA GLU A 30 1.79 5.18 -5.00
C GLU A 30 1.73 3.72 -4.51
N ASP A 31 2.77 3.24 -3.81
CA ASP A 31 2.74 1.90 -3.23
C ASP A 31 1.66 1.76 -2.16
N LEU A 32 1.53 2.77 -1.30
CA LEU A 32 0.50 2.81 -0.27
C LEU A 32 -0.90 2.88 -0.89
N ASP A 33 -1.07 3.66 -1.95
CA ASP A 33 -2.34 3.79 -2.68
C ASP A 33 -2.75 2.47 -3.33
N ASN A 34 -1.83 1.85 -4.09
CA ASN A 34 -2.04 0.56 -4.73
C ASN A 34 -2.33 -0.56 -3.70
N LYS A 35 -1.59 -0.57 -2.58
CA LYS A 35 -1.81 -1.54 -1.50
C LYS A 35 -3.18 -1.36 -0.85
N PHE A 36 -3.58 -0.12 -0.56
CA PHE A 36 -4.89 0.18 -0.01
C PHE A 36 -5.99 -0.26 -0.99
N ASP A 37 -5.87 0.08 -2.26
CA ASP A 37 -6.87 -0.25 -3.28
C ASP A 37 -6.99 -1.76 -3.50
N GLY A 38 -5.87 -2.49 -3.48
CA GLY A 38 -5.86 -3.95 -3.57
C GLY A 38 -6.61 -4.62 -2.42
N LEU A 39 -6.32 -4.21 -1.19
CA LEU A 39 -6.94 -4.77 0.03
C LEU A 39 -8.43 -4.41 0.16
N SER A 40 -8.82 -3.23 -0.29
CA SER A 40 -10.19 -2.72 -0.11
C SER A 40 -11.11 -2.97 -1.31
N SER A 41 -10.57 -3.40 -2.45
CA SER A 41 -11.31 -3.58 -3.71
C SER A 41 -12.52 -4.51 -3.62
N GLN A 42 -12.46 -5.53 -2.76
CA GLN A 42 -13.55 -6.50 -2.57
C GLN A 42 -14.65 -5.99 -1.64
N LEU A 43 -14.37 -4.94 -0.87
CA LEU A 43 -15.31 -4.36 0.11
C LEU A 43 -16.00 -3.12 -0.44
N PHE A 44 -15.29 -2.35 -1.28
CA PHE A 44 -15.72 -1.02 -1.67
C PHE A 44 -15.52 -0.75 -3.16
N VAL A 45 -16.51 -0.14 -3.78
CA VAL A 45 -16.37 0.45 -5.12
C VAL A 45 -15.33 1.57 -5.12
N SER A 46 -14.75 1.87 -6.28
CA SER A 46 -13.65 2.85 -6.41
C SER A 46 -13.98 4.23 -5.83
N GLY A 47 -15.19 4.74 -6.06
CA GLY A 47 -15.64 6.02 -5.50
C GLY A 47 -15.61 6.03 -3.96
N ARG A 48 -16.07 4.94 -3.34
CA ARG A 48 -16.07 4.80 -1.88
C ARG A 48 -14.66 4.67 -1.31
N ARG A 49 -13.77 3.95 -1.98
CA ARG A 49 -12.34 3.87 -1.63
C ARG A 49 -11.68 5.25 -1.66
N LYS A 50 -12.01 6.07 -2.66
CA LYS A 50 -11.51 7.45 -2.75
C LYS A 50 -11.97 8.30 -1.56
N GLU A 51 -13.25 8.28 -1.20
CA GLU A 51 -13.77 9.00 -0.03
C GLU A 51 -13.09 8.57 1.28
N ILE A 52 -12.86 7.28 1.45
CA ILE A 52 -12.16 6.73 2.62
C ILE A 52 -10.72 7.22 2.65
N LYS A 53 -9.99 7.19 1.53
CA LYS A 53 -8.61 7.73 1.45
C LYS A 53 -8.59 9.20 1.83
N GLU A 54 -9.50 10.01 1.30
CA GLU A 54 -9.62 11.43 1.67
C GLU A 54 -9.89 11.63 3.17
N ALA A 55 -10.70 10.77 3.79
CA ALA A 55 -10.94 10.82 5.24
C ALA A 55 -9.69 10.45 6.04
N ILE A 56 -8.86 9.49 5.59
CA ILE A 56 -7.59 9.11 6.22
C ILE A 56 -6.61 10.28 6.21
N PHE A 57 -6.45 10.96 5.07
CA PHE A 57 -5.53 12.11 4.94
C PHE A 57 -6.03 13.39 5.61
N LYS A 58 -7.26 13.39 6.13
CA LYS A 58 -7.87 14.51 6.87
C LYS A 58 -8.30 14.09 8.27
N ALA A 59 -7.77 12.98 8.79
CA ALA A 59 -8.22 12.40 10.05
C ALA A 59 -8.02 13.36 11.23
N GLU A 60 -7.02 14.23 11.17
CA GLU A 60 -6.75 15.29 12.16
C GLU A 60 -7.87 16.35 12.24
N LEU A 61 -8.73 16.43 11.22
CA LEU A 61 -9.88 17.35 11.18
C LEU A 61 -11.17 16.69 11.66
N MET A 62 -11.12 15.46 12.15
CA MET A 62 -12.31 14.67 12.52
C MET A 62 -12.18 14.11 13.93
N THR A 63 -13.30 13.98 14.62
CA THR A 63 -13.36 13.11 15.79
C THR A 63 -13.26 11.64 15.37
N ALA A 64 -12.82 10.77 16.28
CA ALA A 64 -12.82 9.33 16.05
C ALA A 64 -14.20 8.81 15.63
N ARG A 65 -15.29 9.37 16.18
CA ARG A 65 -16.66 9.02 15.82
C ARG A 65 -16.98 9.38 14.37
N GLU A 66 -16.60 10.56 13.92
CA GLU A 66 -16.84 11.02 12.54
C GLU A 66 -16.02 10.21 11.54
N PHE A 67 -14.75 9.96 11.86
CA PHE A 67 -13.87 9.13 11.04
C PHE A 67 -14.44 7.71 10.87
N MET A 68 -14.84 7.05 11.97
CA MET A 68 -15.36 5.68 11.90
C MET A 68 -16.69 5.57 11.13
N LYS A 69 -17.53 6.60 11.13
CA LYS A 69 -18.74 6.62 10.27
C LYS A 69 -18.39 6.55 8.78
N LYS A 70 -17.21 6.99 8.37
CA LYS A 70 -16.74 6.88 6.97
C LYS A 70 -16.23 5.48 6.62
N MET A 71 -16.07 4.57 7.57
CA MET A 71 -15.47 3.23 7.36
C MET A 71 -16.48 2.08 7.37
N ILE A 72 -17.78 2.39 7.38
CA ILE A 72 -18.84 1.38 7.31
C ILE A 72 -18.82 0.74 5.92
N VAL A 73 -18.73 -0.59 5.91
CA VAL A 73 -18.84 -1.48 4.74
C VAL A 73 -20.29 -1.62 4.31
#